data_AF-A0A1I7WXT9-F1
#
_entry.id   AF-A0A1I7WXT9-F1
#
_cell.length_a   1.000
_cell.length_b   1.000
_cell.length_c   1.000
_cell.angle_alpha   90.00
_cell.angle_beta   90.00
_cell.angle_gamma   90.00
#
_symmetry.space_group_name_H-M   'P 1'
#
loop_
_entity.id
_entity.type
_entity.pdbx_description
1 polymer ?
#
loop_
_entity_poly.entity_id
_entity_poly.type
_entity_poly.pdbx_seq_one_letter_code
_entity_poly.pdbx_strand_id
1 'polypeptide(L)'
;MVKALRSIIIHSHEQEEKNVAIAEKLLVTRMALHSTVKRYQELGIEKDRLRSGRPRPVNTSRVRKVVKKILHDNRRSMRKLVSDLNISPTSMGRIVEPTC
;
A
#
# COMPACT_ATOMS: atom_id res chain seq x y z
N MET A 1 1.53 -14.09 11.97
CA MET A 1 0.42 -14.57 12.82
C MET A 1 -0.97 -14.15 12.35
N VAL A 2 -1.22 -12.89 11.95
CA VAL A 2 -2.59 -12.40 11.64
C VAL A 2 -3.31 -13.16 10.50
N LYS A 3 -2.57 -13.71 9.52
CA LYS A 3 -3.16 -14.48 8.40
C LYS A 3 -3.87 -15.76 8.85
N ALA A 4 -3.31 -16.47 9.85
CA ALA A 4 -3.85 -17.74 10.33
C ALA A 4 -5.14 -17.56 11.15
N LEU A 5 -5.33 -16.39 11.76
CA LEU A 5 -6.55 -16.11 12.54
C LEU A 5 -7.74 -15.86 11.61
N ARG A 6 -7.51 -15.15 10.49
CA ARG A 6 -8.54 -14.88 9.49
C ARG A 6 -9.01 -16.14 8.75
N SER A 7 -8.09 -17.04 8.43
CA SER A 7 -8.41 -18.32 7.80
C SER A 7 -9.34 -19.16 8.68
N ILE A 8 -9.05 -19.23 9.97
CA ILE A 8 -9.86 -19.96 10.96
C ILE A 8 -11.25 -19.33 11.09
N ILE A 9 -11.36 -17.99 11.13
CA ILE A 9 -12.65 -17.30 11.18
C ILE A 9 -13.52 -17.63 9.95
N ILE A 10 -12.91 -17.64 8.76
CA ILE A 10 -13.63 -17.93 7.51
C ILE A 10 -14.10 -19.39 7.48
N HIS A 11 -13.23 -20.33 7.82
CA HIS A 11 -13.59 -21.74 7.88
C HIS A 11 -14.69 -22.04 8.91
N SER A 12 -14.64 -21.42 10.10
CA SER A 12 -15.71 -21.54 11.10
C SER A 12 -17.03 -20.90 10.63
N HIS A 13 -16.98 -19.83 9.82
CA HIS A 13 -18.17 -19.23 9.23
C HIS A 13 -18.79 -20.12 8.15
N GLU A 14 -17.99 -20.81 7.34
CA GLU A 14 -18.45 -21.79 6.35
C GLU A 14 -19.10 -23.02 6.98
N GLN A 15 -18.71 -23.37 8.22
CA GLN A 15 -19.37 -24.40 9.02
C GLN A 15 -20.69 -23.93 9.67
N GLU A 16 -21.19 -22.76 9.29
CA GLU A 16 -22.42 -22.14 9.81
C GLU A 16 -22.44 -21.94 11.33
N GLU A 17 -21.27 -21.86 11.97
CA GLU A 17 -21.21 -21.56 13.40
C GLU A 17 -21.73 -20.13 13.68
N LYS A 18 -22.45 -19.97 14.80
CA LYS A 18 -22.91 -18.66 15.23
C LYS A 18 -21.72 -17.76 15.55
N ASN A 19 -21.72 -16.54 15.00
CA ASN A 19 -20.66 -15.53 15.19
C ASN A 19 -20.29 -15.25 16.66
N VAL A 20 -21.24 -15.41 17.58
CA VAL A 20 -21.00 -15.26 19.04
C VAL A 20 -20.07 -16.36 19.56
N ALA A 21 -20.34 -17.62 19.19
CA ALA A 21 -19.54 -18.77 19.62
C ALA A 21 -18.12 -18.72 19.03
N ILE A 22 -17.99 -18.31 17.76
CA ILE A 22 -16.68 -18.15 17.11
C ILE A 22 -15.85 -17.05 17.82
N ALA A 23 -16.48 -15.92 18.16
CA ALA A 23 -15.81 -14.82 18.87
C ALA A 23 -15.27 -15.25 20.24
N GLU A 24 -16.05 -16.06 20.97
CA GLU A 24 -15.66 -16.62 22.27
C GLU A 24 -14.55 -17.68 22.13
N LYS A 25 -14.68 -18.62 21.17
CA LYS A 25 -13.66 -19.65 20.89
C LYS A 25 -12.31 -19.06 20.49
N LEU A 26 -12.32 -18.02 19.66
CA LEU A 26 -11.09 -17.41 19.13
C LEU A 26 -10.59 -16.24 19.98
N LEU A 27 -11.32 -15.86 21.03
CA LEU A 27 -11.04 -14.69 21.87
C LEU A 27 -10.88 -13.40 21.05
N VAL A 28 -11.72 -13.24 20.02
CA VAL A 28 -11.70 -12.09 19.10
C VAL A 28 -12.95 -11.24 19.33
N THR A 29 -12.82 -9.92 19.21
CA THR A 29 -13.97 -9.03 19.35
C THR A 29 -15.00 -9.29 18.25
N ARG A 30 -16.30 -9.27 18.61
CA ARG A 30 -17.41 -9.46 17.65
C ARG A 30 -17.33 -8.50 16.46
N MET A 31 -16.85 -7.28 16.69
CA MET A 31 -16.63 -6.28 15.63
C MET A 31 -15.56 -6.71 14.62
N ALA A 32 -14.45 -7.28 15.09
CA ALA A 32 -13.36 -7.75 14.22
C ALA A 32 -13.81 -8.97 13.41
N LEU A 33 -14.56 -9.89 14.03
CA LEU A 33 -15.15 -11.03 13.35
C LEU A 33 -16.12 -10.57 12.26
N HIS A 34 -17.10 -9.73 12.61
CA HIS A 34 -18.08 -9.22 11.65
C HIS A 34 -17.42 -8.51 10.47
N SER A 35 -16.43 -7.66 10.75
CA SER A 35 -15.65 -6.96 9.70
C SER A 35 -14.91 -7.94 8.78
N THR A 36 -14.43 -9.05 9.33
CA THR A 36 -13.70 -10.09 8.59
C THR A 36 -14.63 -10.89 7.68
N VAL A 37 -15.78 -11.33 8.21
CA VAL A 37 -16.81 -12.06 7.46
C VAL A 37 -17.40 -11.18 6.34
N LYS A 38 -17.76 -9.94 6.64
CA LYS A 38 -18.25 -8.98 5.63
C LYS A 38 -17.26 -8.80 4.48
N ARG A 39 -15.97 -8.62 4.79
CA ARG A 39 -14.92 -8.51 3.76
C ARG A 39 -14.76 -9.80 2.94
N TYR A 40 -14.95 -10.96 3.55
CA TYR A 40 -14.91 -12.24 2.83
C TYR A 40 -16.07 -12.33 1.84
N GLN A 41 -17.30 -12.00 2.26
CA GLN A 41 -18.48 -11.98 1.38
C GLN A 41 -18.33 -10.98 0.22
N GLU A 42 -17.71 -9.81 0.45
CA GLU A 42 -17.47 -8.81 -0.59
C GLU A 42 -16.41 -9.22 -1.65
N LEU A 43 -15.38 -9.96 -1.25
CA LEU A 43 -14.21 -10.22 -2.10
C LEU A 43 -14.10 -11.66 -2.58
N GLY A 44 -14.68 -12.62 -1.87
CA GLY A 44 -14.44 -14.06 -2.08
C GLY A 44 -12.99 -14.49 -1.83
N ILE A 45 -12.17 -13.63 -1.21
CA ILE A 45 -10.74 -13.85 -1.02
C ILE A 45 -10.40 -13.86 0.48
N GLU A 46 -9.75 -14.94 0.88
CA GLU A 46 -9.25 -15.16 2.25
C GLU A 46 -8.08 -14.24 2.62
N LYS A 47 -7.30 -13.80 1.62
CA LYS A 47 -6.18 -12.87 1.77
C LYS A 47 -6.67 -11.46 2.13
N ASP A 48 -5.96 -10.80 3.04
CA ASP A 48 -6.29 -9.42 3.43
C ASP A 48 -6.04 -8.45 2.27
N ARG A 49 -6.82 -7.36 2.24
CA ARG A 49 -6.60 -6.30 1.25
C ARG A 49 -5.23 -5.70 1.53
N LEU A 50 -4.43 -5.53 0.47
CA LEU A 50 -3.24 -4.70 0.58
C LEU A 50 -3.69 -3.33 1.08
N ARG A 51 -3.12 -2.89 2.21
CA ARG A 51 -3.42 -1.58 2.76
C ARG A 51 -3.16 -0.56 1.66
N SER A 52 -4.18 0.20 1.28
CA SER A 52 -4.00 1.34 0.40
C SER A 52 -3.05 2.31 1.11
N GLY A 53 -1.82 2.37 0.62
CA GLY A 53 -0.82 3.32 1.07
C GLY A 53 -0.84 4.55 0.18
N ARG A 54 -0.41 5.70 0.72
CA ARG A 54 -0.17 6.88 -0.11
C ARG A 54 0.96 6.55 -1.11
N PRO A 55 0.76 6.76 -2.43
CA PRO A 55 1.83 6.62 -3.40
C PRO A 55 3.05 7.45 -2.98
N ARG A 56 4.24 6.87 -3.11
CA ARG A 56 5.47 7.59 -2.73
C ARG A 56 5.59 8.83 -3.63
N PRO A 57 5.85 10.01 -3.07
CA PRO A 57 6.07 11.20 -3.88
C PRO A 57 7.35 11.03 -4.69
N VAL A 58 7.35 11.56 -5.92
CA VAL A 58 8.54 11.60 -6.78
C VAL A 58 9.69 12.39 -6.10
N ASN A 59 9.33 13.38 -5.27
CA ASN A 59 10.27 14.28 -4.60
C ASN A 59 10.96 13.67 -3.36
N THR A 60 11.50 12.46 -3.47
CA THR A 60 12.29 11.83 -2.40
C THR A 60 13.76 12.22 -2.51
N SER A 61 14.46 12.21 -1.37
CA SER A 61 15.91 12.51 -1.31
C SER A 61 16.75 11.61 -2.22
N ARG A 62 16.38 10.33 -2.37
CA ARG A 62 17.03 9.39 -3.29
C ARG A 62 16.88 9.82 -4.75
N VAL A 63 15.67 10.21 -5.17
CA VAL A 63 15.42 10.69 -6.54
C VAL A 63 16.16 12.00 -6.80
N ARG A 64 16.15 12.95 -5.84
CA ARG A 64 16.93 14.19 -5.94
C ARG A 64 18.43 13.92 -6.16
N LYS A 65 19.02 13.02 -5.38
CA LYS A 65 20.45 12.65 -5.51
C LYS A 65 20.78 12.10 -6.90
N VAL A 66 19.95 11.19 -7.42
CA VAL A 66 20.15 10.57 -8.73
C VAL A 66 20.00 11.60 -9.86
N VAL A 67 18.92 12.40 -9.83
CA VAL A 67 18.66 13.43 -10.85
C VAL A 67 19.76 14.50 -10.85
N LYS A 68 20.18 14.99 -9.67
CA LYS A 68 21.27 15.96 -9.56
C LYS A 68 22.60 15.40 -10.08
N LYS A 69 22.91 14.13 -9.81
CA LYS A 69 24.12 13.48 -10.35
C LYS A 69 24.09 13.40 -11.88
N ILE A 70 22.96 13.00 -12.47
CA ILE A 70 22.82 12.88 -13.94
C ILE A 70 22.93 14.25 -14.62
N LEU A 71 22.35 15.30 -14.02
CA LEU A 71 22.45 16.67 -14.52
C LEU A 71 23.88 17.22 -14.39
N HIS A 72 24.54 16.98 -13.24
CA HIS A 72 25.92 17.40 -13.01
C HIS A 72 26.89 16.77 -14.00
N ASP A 73 26.72 15.48 -14.30
CA ASP A 73 27.58 14.78 -15.27
C ASP A 73 27.30 15.20 -16.73
N ASN A 74 26.39 16.17 -16.98
CA ASN A 74 25.92 16.63 -18.30
C ASN A 74 25.46 15.51 -19.25
N ARG A 75 25.15 14.32 -18.71
CA ARG A 75 24.82 13.13 -19.52
C ARG A 75 23.44 13.24 -20.17
N ARG A 76 22.52 14.03 -19.57
CA ARG A 76 21.16 14.25 -20.08
C ARG A 76 20.69 15.67 -19.72
N SER A 77 19.90 16.27 -20.61
CA SER A 77 19.20 17.53 -20.33
C SER A 77 17.95 17.28 -19.47
N MET A 78 17.49 18.31 -18.76
CA MET A 78 16.24 18.25 -17.97
C MET A 78 15.05 17.80 -18.81
N ARG A 79 14.95 18.26 -20.07
CA ARG A 79 13.86 17.89 -20.99
C ARG A 79 13.85 16.38 -21.27
N LYS A 80 15.03 15.77 -21.49
CA LYS A 80 15.14 14.32 -21.68
C LYS A 80 14.78 13.55 -20.40
N LEU A 81 15.16 14.05 -19.22
CA LEU A 81 14.80 13.41 -17.96
C LEU A 81 13.30 13.46 -17.65
N VAL A 82 12.63 14.55 -18.02
CA VAL A 82 11.17 14.69 -17.91
C VAL A 82 10.48 13.60 -18.73
N SER A 83 10.91 13.36 -19.97
CA SER A 83 10.36 12.29 -20.81
C SER A 83 10.75 10.89 -20.30
N ASP A 84 12.00 10.68 -19.91
CA ASP A 84 12.50 9.36 -19.49
C ASP A 84 11.86 8.88 -18.19
N LEU A 85 11.59 9.80 -17.27
CA LEU A 85 11.05 9.49 -15.94
C LEU A 85 9.53 9.70 -15.86
N ASN A 86 8.88 10.20 -16.92
CA ASN A 86 7.46 10.57 -16.94
C ASN A 86 7.07 11.50 -15.77
N ILE A 87 7.95 12.44 -15.42
CA ILE A 87 7.74 13.40 -14.34
C ILE A 87 7.34 14.74 -14.95
N SER A 88 6.33 15.43 -14.39
CA SER A 88 5.96 16.75 -14.89
C SER A 88 7.12 17.75 -14.78
N PRO A 89 7.27 18.70 -15.74
CA PRO A 89 8.32 19.72 -15.70
C PRO A 89 8.37 20.49 -14.36
N THR A 90 7.20 20.80 -13.79
CA THR A 90 7.07 21.47 -12.49
C THR A 90 7.63 20.63 -11.34
N SER A 91 7.37 19.32 -11.34
CA SER A 91 7.89 18.41 -10.32
C SER A 91 9.40 18.22 -10.49
N MET A 92 9.89 18.20 -11.74
CA MET A 92 11.32 18.17 -12.03
C MET A 92 12.03 19.45 -11.53
N GLY A 93 11.43 20.62 -11.75
CA GLY A 93 11.93 21.89 -11.21
C GLY A 93 12.13 21.83 -9.69
N ARG A 94 11.12 21.35 -8.96
CA ARG A 94 11.18 21.16 -7.49
C ARG A 94 12.20 20.12 -7.00
N ILE A 95 12.68 19.24 -7.88
CA ILE A 95 13.71 18.24 -7.56
C ILE A 95 15.11 18.83 -7.75
N VAL A 96 15.27 19.67 -8.78
CA VAL A 96 16.53 20.32 -9.14
C VAL A 96 16.78 21.53 -8.25
N GLU A 97 15.77 22.37 -8.05
CA GLU A 97 15.86 23.55 -7.19
C GLU A 97 16.15 23.14 -5.75
N PRO A 98 17.08 23.85 -5.06
CA PRO A 98 17.22 23.71 -3.63
C PRO A 98 15.93 24.21 -2.97
N THR A 99 15.26 23.34 -2.22
CA THR A 99 14.38 23.81 -1.14
C THR A 99 15.28 24.52 -0.15
N CYS A 100 15.13 25.85 -0.02
CA CYS A 100 15.68 26.61 1.09
C CYS A 100 15.28 25.99 2.44
#